data_AF-A0A6I6JTH0-F1
#
_entry.id   AF-A0A6I6JTH0-F1
#
_cell.length_a   1.000
_cell.length_b   1.000
_cell.length_c   1.000
_cell.angle_alpha   90.00
_cell.angle_beta   90.00
_cell.angle_gamma   90.00
#
_symmetry.space_group_name_H-M   'P 1'
#
loop_
_entity.id
_entity.type
_entity.pdbx_description
1 polymer ?
#
loop_
_entity_poly.entity_id
_entity_poly.type
_entity_poly.pdbx_seq_one_letter_code
_entity_poly.pdbx_strand_id
1 'polypeptide(L)'
;MNLKLGNIKTINEMKTLSYLFFITFFIFSSCSKEDTGKIIIAGTYDSDLLYYEFSPPLKVELSLDTLTDNYIGEDSIDINQDGVYDIIISHRIHLPPESETPSYDHFPFYRLTLKNGLQVATKLQSYPVGHGQLNDVNWVDALSYKTRIDTWSEWSENNETRTMWAIPPVSTAPYGPWYNLTNEEKYIGIRMKIDSRFKYGWIKMYVISREDMQFLSYALEK
;
A
#
# COMPACT_ATOMS: atom_id res chain seq x y z
N MET A 1 -40.27 71.12 25.44
CA MET A 1 -39.41 69.99 25.81
C MET A 1 -39.65 68.88 24.79
N ASN A 2 -38.76 68.72 23.80
CA ASN A 2 -38.87 67.70 22.76
C ASN A 2 -37.45 67.27 22.38
N LEU A 3 -37.08 66.04 22.73
CA LEU A 3 -35.77 65.45 22.45
C LEU A 3 -35.83 64.69 21.12
N LYS A 4 -34.88 65.01 20.24
CA LYS A 4 -34.70 64.47 18.88
C LYS A 4 -34.44 62.96 18.87
N LEU A 5 -35.28 62.24 18.13
CA LEU A 5 -35.25 60.78 17.89
C LEU A 5 -34.55 60.41 16.55
N GLY A 6 -33.49 61.12 16.19
CA GLY A 6 -32.91 61.06 14.83
C GLY A 6 -31.71 60.13 14.60
N ASN A 7 -31.08 59.56 15.64
CA ASN A 7 -29.73 58.99 15.53
C ASN A 7 -29.60 57.47 15.78
N ILE A 8 -30.68 56.75 16.02
CA ILE A 8 -30.60 55.33 16.41
C ILE A 8 -30.51 54.40 15.19
N LYS A 9 -31.09 54.80 14.04
CA LYS A 9 -31.15 53.95 12.84
C LYS A 9 -29.79 53.74 12.17
N THR A 10 -28.94 54.77 12.15
CA THR A 10 -27.61 54.77 11.53
C THR A 10 -26.58 53.91 12.27
N ILE A 11 -26.73 53.72 13.59
CA ILE A 11 -25.77 52.93 14.39
C ILE A 11 -25.95 51.42 14.15
N ASN A 12 -27.20 50.95 13.98
CA ASN A 12 -27.47 49.54 13.71
C ASN A 12 -27.04 49.14 12.29
N GLU A 13 -27.22 50.02 11.29
CA GLU A 13 -26.78 49.76 9.91
C GLU A 13 -25.24 49.63 9.80
N MET A 14 -24.48 50.45 10.53
CA MET A 14 -23.01 50.33 10.58
C MET A 14 -22.51 49.04 11.24
N LYS A 15 -23.20 48.54 12.27
CA LYS A 15 -22.85 47.28 12.94
C LYS A 15 -23.09 46.07 12.03
N THR A 16 -24.19 46.05 11.30
CA THR A 16 -24.51 44.98 10.35
C THR A 16 -23.51 44.96 9.19
N LEU A 17 -23.10 46.13 8.68
CA LEU A 17 -22.09 46.23 7.63
C LEU A 17 -20.71 45.72 8.10
N SER A 18 -20.33 46.05 9.34
CA SER A 18 -19.07 45.59 9.94
C SER A 18 -19.06 44.07 10.15
N TYR A 19 -20.17 43.48 10.61
CA TYR A 19 -20.29 42.03 10.77
C TYR A 19 -20.22 41.29 9.43
N LEU A 20 -20.84 41.83 8.39
CA LEU A 20 -20.80 41.25 7.05
C LEU A 20 -19.37 41.26 6.49
N PHE A 21 -18.59 42.32 6.77
CA PHE A 21 -17.20 42.47 6.35
C PHE A 21 -16.26 41.50 7.08
N PHE A 22 -16.50 41.23 8.37
CA PHE A 22 -15.75 40.22 9.12
C PHE A 22 -16.04 38.80 8.63
N ILE A 23 -17.30 38.47 8.34
CA ILE A 23 -17.68 37.13 7.84
C ILE A 23 -17.05 36.87 6.46
N THR A 24 -17.05 37.85 5.55
CA THR A 24 -16.40 37.70 4.25
C THR A 24 -14.88 37.57 4.39
N PHE A 25 -14.23 38.34 5.28
CA PHE A 25 -12.79 38.21 5.52
C PHE A 25 -12.39 36.82 6.06
N PHE A 26 -13.21 36.20 6.91
CA PHE A 26 -13.00 34.83 7.39
C PHE A 26 -13.20 33.79 6.29
N ILE A 27 -14.16 33.98 5.38
CA ILE A 27 -14.39 33.06 4.25
C ILE A 27 -13.23 33.12 3.25
N PHE A 28 -12.65 34.31 2.98
CA PHE A 28 -11.51 34.44 2.08
C PHE A 28 -10.17 34.03 2.71
N SER A 29 -10.01 34.15 4.03
CA SER A 29 -8.78 33.74 4.72
C SER A 29 -8.69 32.23 4.98
N SER A 30 -9.80 31.49 4.86
CA SER A 30 -9.84 30.03 5.06
C SER A 30 -9.56 29.22 3.79
N CYS A 31 -9.26 29.86 2.67
CA CYS A 31 -8.75 29.16 1.49
C CYS A 31 -7.26 28.85 1.72
N SER A 32 -6.97 27.92 2.64
CA SER A 32 -5.69 27.23 2.64
C SER A 32 -5.55 26.62 1.26
N LYS A 33 -4.57 27.08 0.49
CA LYS A 33 -4.18 26.49 -0.77
C LYS A 33 -3.96 25.00 -0.48
N GLU A 34 -4.90 24.15 -0.88
CA GLU A 34 -4.73 22.71 -0.79
C GLU A 34 -3.42 22.44 -1.51
N ASP A 35 -2.43 22.02 -0.73
CA ASP A 35 -1.18 21.51 -1.28
C ASP A 35 -1.61 20.24 -2.00
N THR A 36 -1.96 20.39 -3.28
CA THR A 36 -2.29 19.27 -4.15
C THR A 36 -0.99 18.52 -4.30
N GLY A 37 -0.73 17.65 -3.33
CA GLY A 37 0.47 16.84 -3.26
C GLY A 37 0.71 16.18 -4.60
N LYS A 38 1.99 15.92 -4.87
CA LYS A 38 2.38 15.31 -6.13
C LYS A 38 1.61 14.01 -6.35
N ILE A 39 1.01 13.89 -7.53
CA ILE A 39 0.28 12.69 -7.93
C ILE A 39 1.31 11.59 -8.17
N ILE A 40 1.20 10.48 -7.45
CA ILE A 40 2.09 9.32 -7.62
C ILE A 40 1.33 8.23 -8.36
N ILE A 41 1.84 7.84 -9.52
CA ILE A 41 1.20 6.89 -10.44
C ILE A 41 2.11 5.68 -10.63
N ALA A 42 1.56 4.48 -10.45
CA ALA A 42 2.24 3.21 -10.63
C ALA A 42 2.90 3.09 -12.02
N GLY A 43 4.20 2.78 -12.04
CA GLY A 43 5.01 2.60 -13.24
C GLY A 43 5.47 3.89 -13.93
N THR A 44 5.18 5.06 -13.33
CA THR A 44 5.71 6.33 -13.80
C THR A 44 6.74 6.86 -12.82
N TYR A 45 7.81 7.46 -13.34
CA TYR A 45 8.82 8.14 -12.54
C TYR A 45 9.33 9.40 -13.23
N ASP A 46 9.89 10.32 -12.44
CA ASP A 46 10.49 11.57 -12.89
C ASP A 46 11.62 12.00 -11.92
N SER A 47 12.07 13.25 -12.03
CA SER A 47 13.17 13.80 -11.23
C SER A 47 12.92 13.83 -9.72
N ASP A 48 11.67 13.78 -9.25
CA ASP A 48 11.37 13.93 -7.82
C ASP A 48 11.13 12.57 -7.14
N LEU A 49 11.32 11.49 -7.87
CA LEU A 49 11.31 10.13 -7.35
C LEU A 49 12.76 9.60 -7.30
N LEU A 50 13.12 8.94 -6.21
CA LEU A 50 14.24 8.01 -6.16
C LEU A 50 13.83 6.78 -6.94
N TYR A 51 14.49 6.51 -8.06
CA TYR A 51 14.24 5.33 -8.91
C TYR A 51 15.44 4.39 -8.87
N TYR A 52 15.16 3.10 -8.74
CA TYR A 52 16.17 2.04 -8.82
C TYR A 52 15.65 0.87 -9.66
N GLU A 53 16.52 0.33 -10.51
CA GLU A 53 16.23 -0.80 -11.38
C GLU A 53 17.19 -1.94 -11.08
N PHE A 54 16.64 -3.13 -10.87
CA PHE A 54 17.41 -4.34 -10.61
C PHE A 54 18.01 -4.85 -11.94
N SER A 55 19.32 -5.07 -11.96
CA SER A 55 20.03 -5.65 -13.12
C SER A 55 21.06 -6.68 -12.64
N PRO A 56 20.74 -7.99 -12.67
CA PRO A 56 19.49 -8.61 -13.15
C PRO A 56 18.28 -8.36 -12.23
N PRO A 57 17.04 -8.62 -12.68
CA PRO A 57 15.86 -8.62 -11.82
C PRO A 57 16.06 -9.43 -10.53
N LEU A 58 15.55 -8.92 -9.41
CA LEU A 58 15.62 -9.62 -8.14
C LEU A 58 14.63 -10.78 -8.14
N LYS A 59 15.14 -11.98 -7.87
CA LYS A 59 14.35 -13.21 -7.78
C LYS A 59 14.76 -13.93 -6.50
N VAL A 60 13.76 -14.35 -5.73
CA VAL A 60 14.01 -15.18 -4.54
C VAL A 60 14.52 -16.54 -4.99
N GLU A 61 15.79 -16.82 -4.70
CA GLU A 61 16.38 -18.14 -4.93
C GLU A 61 15.84 -19.14 -3.92
N LEU A 62 15.35 -20.27 -4.44
CA LEU A 62 14.74 -21.30 -3.62
C LEU A 62 15.69 -22.47 -3.40
N SER A 63 15.72 -22.97 -2.17
CA SER A 63 16.50 -24.13 -1.75
C SER A 63 15.61 -25.15 -1.06
N LEU A 64 15.89 -26.44 -1.25
CA LEU A 64 15.13 -27.51 -0.61
C LEU A 64 15.43 -27.55 0.89
N ASP A 65 14.39 -27.36 1.70
CA ASP A 65 14.38 -27.66 3.12
C ASP A 65 13.99 -29.13 3.33
N THR A 66 14.99 -29.96 3.63
CA THR A 66 14.83 -31.41 3.82
C THR A 66 14.01 -31.78 5.05
N LEU A 67 13.77 -30.86 5.99
CA LEU A 67 12.94 -31.14 7.17
C LEU A 67 11.45 -31.01 6.87
N THR A 68 11.08 -30.09 5.96
CA THR A 68 9.68 -29.78 5.66
C THR A 68 9.26 -30.20 4.25
N ASP A 69 10.19 -30.71 3.44
CA ASP A 69 10.01 -31.04 2.03
C ASP A 69 9.42 -29.87 1.21
N ASN A 70 9.90 -28.67 1.52
CA ASN A 70 9.53 -27.44 0.83
C ASN A 70 10.75 -26.79 0.22
N TYR A 71 10.54 -26.10 -0.88
CA TYR A 71 11.52 -25.14 -1.38
C TYR A 71 11.25 -23.80 -0.70
N ILE A 72 12.26 -23.27 -0.01
CA ILE A 72 12.20 -21.99 0.70
C ILE A 72 13.30 -21.07 0.23
N GLY A 73 13.00 -19.78 0.24
CA GLY A 73 13.97 -18.73 -0.06
C GLY A 73 13.57 -17.43 0.60
N GLU A 74 14.58 -16.59 0.82
CA GLU A 74 14.41 -15.25 1.35
C GLU A 74 15.33 -14.29 0.59
N ASP A 75 14.83 -13.08 0.35
CA ASP A 75 15.61 -11.97 -0.17
C ASP A 75 15.14 -10.65 0.46
N SER A 76 15.78 -9.53 0.15
CA SER A 76 15.47 -8.25 0.80
C SER A 76 15.68 -7.05 -0.12
N ILE A 77 14.93 -5.98 0.17
CA ILE A 77 15.03 -4.70 -0.54
C ILE A 77 15.22 -3.58 0.49
N ASP A 78 16.23 -2.76 0.25
CA ASP A 78 16.46 -1.48 0.91
C ASP A 78 15.96 -0.37 -0.03
N ILE A 79 14.80 0.22 0.27
CA ILE A 79 14.10 1.16 -0.60
C ILE A 79 14.76 2.54 -0.50
N ASN A 80 15.14 2.97 0.70
CA ASN A 80 15.69 4.31 0.95
C ASN A 80 17.23 4.37 0.80
N GLN A 81 17.88 3.23 0.57
CA GLN A 81 19.32 3.06 0.37
C GLN A 81 20.17 3.47 1.58
N ASP A 82 19.64 3.29 2.80
CA ASP A 82 20.34 3.62 4.04
C ASP A 82 21.19 2.47 4.61
N GLY A 83 21.19 1.31 3.95
CA GLY A 83 21.88 0.09 4.37
C GLY A 83 21.04 -0.82 5.28
N VAL A 84 19.78 -0.48 5.55
CA VAL A 84 18.84 -1.28 6.33
C VAL A 84 17.68 -1.75 5.45
N TYR A 85 17.46 -3.06 5.40
CA TYR A 85 16.37 -3.61 4.58
C TYR A 85 14.98 -3.20 5.10
N ASP A 86 14.15 -2.69 4.20
CA ASP A 86 12.78 -2.26 4.43
C ASP A 86 11.75 -3.36 4.13
N ILE A 87 12.11 -4.28 3.23
CA ILE A 87 11.30 -5.44 2.86
C ILE A 87 12.16 -6.68 2.99
N ILE A 88 11.64 -7.67 3.69
CA ILE A 88 12.08 -9.06 3.56
C ILE A 88 11.03 -9.82 2.75
N ILE A 89 11.46 -10.50 1.69
CA ILE A 89 10.63 -11.28 0.80
C ILE A 89 10.84 -12.75 1.15
N SER A 90 9.80 -13.44 1.60
CA SER A 90 9.87 -14.87 1.88
C SER A 90 8.99 -15.65 0.90
N HIS A 91 9.55 -16.68 0.29
CA HIS A 91 8.84 -17.55 -0.64
C HIS A 91 8.96 -19.00 -0.18
N ARG A 92 7.82 -19.69 -0.15
CA ARG A 92 7.72 -21.13 0.12
C ARG A 92 6.87 -21.77 -0.96
N ILE A 93 7.41 -22.79 -1.62
CA ILE A 93 6.63 -23.66 -2.50
C ILE A 93 6.77 -25.10 -2.01
N HIS A 94 5.67 -25.83 -2.08
CA HIS A 94 5.64 -27.26 -1.84
C HIS A 94 5.52 -27.91 -3.22
N LEU A 95 6.47 -28.77 -3.56
CA LEU A 95 6.38 -29.63 -4.72
C LEU A 95 6.07 -31.03 -4.18
N PRO A 96 4.80 -31.38 -3.94
CA PRO A 96 4.48 -32.71 -3.44
C PRO A 96 4.89 -33.75 -4.50
N PRO A 97 5.36 -34.95 -4.12
CA PRO A 97 5.01 -36.11 -4.91
C PRO A 97 3.47 -36.20 -4.96
N GLU A 98 2.89 -36.53 -6.12
CA GLU A 98 1.45 -36.43 -6.47
C GLU A 98 0.42 -37.00 -5.45
N SER A 99 0.85 -37.69 -4.38
CA SER A 99 0.00 -38.39 -3.42
C SER A 99 -0.16 -37.73 -2.03
N GLU A 100 0.57 -36.66 -1.68
CA GLU A 100 0.49 -36.08 -0.33
C GLU A 100 -0.26 -34.74 -0.28
N THR A 101 -1.32 -34.68 0.53
CA THR A 101 -1.98 -33.43 0.87
C THR A 101 -1.07 -32.63 1.82
N PRO A 102 -0.71 -31.37 1.50
CA PRO A 102 0.16 -30.56 2.34
C PRO A 102 -0.45 -30.42 3.74
N SER A 103 0.40 -30.54 4.78
CA SER A 103 -0.04 -30.33 6.16
C SER A 103 -0.43 -28.86 6.40
N TYR A 104 -1.28 -28.62 7.40
CA TYR A 104 -1.75 -27.28 7.78
C TYR A 104 -0.59 -26.31 8.11
N ASP A 105 0.57 -26.82 8.53
CA ASP A 105 1.71 -26.02 9.01
C ASP A 105 2.68 -25.59 7.89
N HIS A 106 2.52 -26.15 6.68
CA HIS A 106 3.52 -26.03 5.60
C HIS A 106 2.93 -25.62 4.25
N PHE A 107 1.88 -24.80 4.26
CA PHE A 107 1.29 -24.37 3.00
C PHE A 107 2.19 -23.40 2.20
N PRO A 108 2.21 -23.50 0.85
CA PRO A 108 2.91 -22.57 -0.02
C PRO A 108 2.43 -21.13 0.13
N PHE A 109 3.36 -20.18 0.06
CA PHE A 109 3.05 -18.75 0.13
C PHE A 109 4.14 -17.91 -0.51
N TYR A 110 3.77 -16.66 -0.83
CA TYR A 110 4.70 -15.58 -1.12
C TYR A 110 4.34 -14.37 -0.25
N ARG A 111 5.30 -13.84 0.50
CA ARG A 111 5.01 -12.95 1.63
C ARG A 111 6.08 -11.88 1.78
N LEU A 112 5.65 -10.71 2.23
CA LEU A 112 6.50 -9.56 2.53
C LEU A 112 6.47 -9.30 4.03
N THR A 113 7.63 -9.18 4.65
CA THR A 113 7.79 -8.64 6.00
C THR A 113 8.33 -7.22 5.88
N LEU A 114 7.51 -6.26 6.27
CA LEU A 114 7.77 -4.84 6.15
C LEU A 114 8.54 -4.35 7.38
N LYS A 115 9.42 -3.39 7.20
CA LYS A 115 10.27 -2.83 8.26
C LYS A 115 10.36 -1.30 8.13
N ASN A 116 10.94 -0.67 9.16
CA ASN A 116 11.37 0.73 9.13
C ASN A 116 10.29 1.76 8.73
N GLY A 117 9.02 1.52 9.05
CA GLY A 117 7.95 2.46 8.69
C GLY A 117 7.40 2.29 7.27
N LEU A 118 7.88 1.30 6.51
CA LEU A 118 7.34 0.95 5.21
C LEU A 118 5.95 0.32 5.36
N GLN A 119 5.04 0.73 4.50
CA GLN A 119 3.70 0.18 4.36
C GLN A 119 3.43 -0.12 2.88
N VAL A 120 2.60 -1.14 2.64
CA VAL A 120 2.17 -1.53 1.30
C VAL A 120 0.67 -1.34 1.14
N ALA A 121 0.23 -1.08 -0.09
CA ALA A 121 -1.16 -1.08 -0.46
C ALA A 121 -1.75 -2.48 -0.23
N THR A 122 -2.88 -2.56 0.47
CA THR A 122 -3.54 -3.82 0.80
C THR A 122 -4.93 -3.92 0.23
N LYS A 123 -5.45 -5.15 0.14
CA LYS A 123 -6.83 -5.46 -0.22
C LYS A 123 -7.44 -6.41 0.80
N LEU A 124 -8.46 -5.94 1.50
CA LEU A 124 -9.28 -6.75 2.41
C LEU A 124 -10.19 -7.67 1.59
N GLN A 125 -10.18 -8.96 1.92
CA GLN A 125 -11.07 -9.93 1.31
C GLN A 125 -11.76 -10.79 2.38
N SER A 126 -13.09 -10.74 2.39
CA SER A 126 -13.93 -11.58 3.25
C SER A 126 -14.20 -12.94 2.64
N TYR A 127 -14.29 -13.99 3.47
CA TYR A 127 -14.58 -15.35 3.04
C TYR A 127 -15.38 -16.14 4.10
N PRO A 128 -16.21 -17.11 3.70
CA PRO A 128 -17.06 -17.85 4.62
C PRO A 128 -16.28 -18.88 5.43
N VAL A 129 -16.60 -18.98 6.72
CA VAL A 129 -16.02 -19.98 7.64
C VAL A 129 -17.04 -20.96 8.24
N GLY A 130 -18.28 -20.91 7.75
CA GLY A 130 -19.38 -21.76 8.22
C GLY A 130 -20.34 -21.01 9.14
N HIS A 131 -21.49 -21.62 9.45
CA HIS A 131 -22.52 -21.06 10.35
C HIS A 131 -22.98 -19.62 10.03
N GLY A 132 -22.88 -19.20 8.75
CA GLY A 132 -23.20 -17.83 8.33
C GLY A 132 -22.16 -16.77 8.74
N GLN A 133 -20.99 -17.19 9.23
CA GLN A 133 -19.89 -16.31 9.62
C GLN A 133 -18.91 -16.08 8.47
N LEU A 134 -18.31 -14.89 8.46
CA LEU A 134 -17.23 -14.49 7.58
C LEU A 134 -15.96 -14.22 8.40
N ASN A 135 -14.81 -14.55 7.83
CA ASN A 135 -13.51 -14.03 8.25
C ASN A 135 -12.95 -13.12 7.17
N ASP A 136 -12.00 -12.27 7.55
CA ASP A 136 -11.29 -11.39 6.63
C ASP A 136 -9.81 -11.73 6.56
N VAL A 137 -9.21 -11.46 5.41
CA VAL A 137 -7.76 -11.54 5.18
C VAL A 137 -7.30 -10.32 4.38
N ASN A 138 -6.17 -9.75 4.79
CA ASN A 138 -5.53 -8.62 4.11
C ASN A 138 -4.36 -9.09 3.26
N TRP A 139 -4.51 -8.95 1.94
CA TRP A 139 -3.45 -9.26 0.98
C TRP A 139 -2.67 -8.02 0.59
N VAL A 140 -1.41 -8.18 0.16
CA VAL A 140 -0.73 -7.17 -0.65
C VAL A 140 -1.51 -7.04 -1.97
N ASP A 141 -1.95 -5.83 -2.33
CA ASP A 141 -2.74 -5.67 -3.55
C ASP A 141 -1.86 -5.72 -4.81
N ALA A 142 -2.44 -6.20 -5.92
CA ALA A 142 -1.79 -6.31 -7.23
C ALA A 142 -2.27 -5.16 -8.14
N LEU A 143 -1.60 -4.01 -8.03
CA LEU A 143 -2.00 -2.80 -8.75
C LEU A 143 -1.62 -2.89 -10.23
N SER A 144 -2.41 -2.21 -11.06
CA SER A 144 -2.16 -2.11 -12.50
C SER A 144 -1.28 -0.91 -12.83
N TYR A 145 -0.67 -0.92 -14.02
CA TYR A 145 -0.02 0.27 -14.56
C TYR A 145 -1.01 1.46 -14.56
N LYS A 146 -0.51 2.65 -14.25
CA LYS A 146 -1.30 3.89 -14.14
C LYS A 146 -2.29 3.97 -12.97
N THR A 147 -2.29 3.03 -12.04
CA THR A 147 -3.03 3.20 -10.78
C THR A 147 -2.45 4.35 -9.97
N ARG A 148 -3.30 5.27 -9.49
CA ARG A 148 -2.92 6.36 -8.59
C ARG A 148 -2.70 5.82 -7.17
N ILE A 149 -1.50 6.04 -6.62
CA ILE A 149 -1.06 5.48 -5.34
C ILE A 149 -1.34 6.43 -4.17
N ASP A 150 -1.16 7.74 -4.35
CA ASP A 150 -1.28 8.73 -3.28
C ASP A 150 -2.71 8.85 -2.71
N THR A 151 -3.70 8.35 -3.43
CA THR A 151 -5.11 8.29 -2.99
C THR A 151 -5.56 6.90 -2.54
N TRP A 152 -4.65 5.93 -2.44
CA TRP A 152 -4.99 4.59 -2.01
C TRP A 152 -5.49 4.59 -0.56
N SER A 153 -6.60 3.90 -0.28
CA SER A 153 -7.26 3.97 1.03
C SER A 153 -6.72 2.95 2.04
N GLU A 154 -6.35 1.76 1.56
CA GLU A 154 -6.02 0.62 2.42
C GLU A 154 -4.52 0.36 2.44
N TRP A 155 -3.89 0.57 3.59
CA TRP A 155 -2.46 0.37 3.77
C TRP A 155 -2.22 -0.60 4.92
N SER A 156 -1.17 -1.41 4.82
CA SER A 156 -0.71 -2.23 5.94
C SER A 156 -0.32 -1.37 7.14
N GLU A 157 -0.29 -1.95 8.32
CA GLU A 157 0.37 -1.33 9.46
C GLU A 157 1.90 -1.46 9.31
N ASN A 158 2.62 -0.81 10.23
CA ASN A 158 4.08 -0.83 10.23
C ASN A 158 4.63 -2.11 10.86
N ASN A 159 5.78 -2.59 10.38
CA ASN A 159 6.48 -3.77 10.88
C ASN A 159 5.65 -5.07 10.81
N GLU A 160 4.72 -5.10 9.86
CA GLU A 160 3.84 -6.24 9.68
C GLU A 160 4.32 -7.17 8.58
N THR A 161 3.82 -8.40 8.68
CA THR A 161 3.92 -9.38 7.61
C THR A 161 2.62 -9.38 6.80
N ARG A 162 2.74 -9.34 5.48
CA ARG A 162 1.62 -9.34 4.54
C ARG A 162 1.85 -10.36 3.44
N THR A 163 0.84 -11.18 3.20
CA THR A 163 0.91 -12.23 2.19
C THR A 163 0.46 -11.67 0.85
N MET A 164 1.17 -12.00 -0.22
CA MET A 164 0.78 -11.70 -1.60
C MET A 164 -0.17 -12.78 -2.12
N TRP A 165 0.21 -14.04 -1.92
CA TRP A 165 -0.65 -15.19 -2.13
C TRP A 165 -0.25 -16.33 -1.18
N ALA A 166 -1.20 -17.21 -0.90
CA ALA A 166 -0.96 -18.45 -0.18
C ALA A 166 -1.94 -19.52 -0.64
N ILE A 167 -1.59 -20.80 -0.46
CA ILE A 167 -2.56 -21.91 -0.52
C ILE A 167 -3.14 -22.05 0.89
N PRO A 168 -4.34 -21.56 1.19
CA PRO A 168 -4.85 -21.68 2.55
C PRO A 168 -5.17 -23.14 2.87
N PRO A 169 -5.07 -23.55 4.14
CA PRO A 169 -5.37 -24.92 4.52
C PRO A 169 -6.88 -25.19 4.62
N VAL A 170 -7.71 -24.15 4.52
CA VAL A 170 -9.17 -24.24 4.44
C VAL A 170 -9.63 -23.87 3.03
N SER A 171 -10.44 -24.74 2.42
CA SER A 171 -10.86 -24.60 1.01
C SER A 171 -11.72 -23.38 0.71
N THR A 172 -12.32 -22.77 1.73
CA THR A 172 -13.16 -21.57 1.58
C THR A 172 -12.35 -20.27 1.60
N ALA A 173 -11.10 -20.29 2.06
CA ALA A 173 -10.26 -19.11 2.06
C ALA A 173 -9.71 -18.84 0.65
N PRO A 174 -9.53 -17.56 0.29
CA PRO A 174 -9.00 -17.19 -1.02
C PRO A 174 -7.48 -17.35 -1.07
N TYR A 175 -6.95 -17.52 -2.28
CA TYR A 175 -5.50 -17.67 -2.50
C TYR A 175 -4.72 -16.35 -2.52
N GLY A 176 -5.41 -15.21 -2.57
CA GLY A 176 -4.82 -13.88 -2.76
C GLY A 176 -4.79 -13.43 -4.23
N PRO A 177 -4.67 -12.12 -4.49
CA PRO A 177 -4.82 -11.54 -5.83
C PRO A 177 -3.67 -11.88 -6.79
N TRP A 178 -2.53 -12.33 -6.25
CA TRP A 178 -1.34 -12.67 -7.03
C TRP A 178 -1.33 -14.12 -7.54
N TYR A 179 -2.16 -15.00 -6.98
CA TYR A 179 -2.04 -16.45 -7.17
C TYR A 179 -2.25 -16.92 -8.62
N ASN A 180 -3.19 -16.30 -9.34
CA ASN A 180 -3.57 -16.70 -10.70
C ASN A 180 -2.92 -15.83 -11.79
N LEU A 181 -2.01 -14.93 -11.43
CA LEU A 181 -1.32 -14.09 -12.40
C LEU A 181 -0.26 -14.89 -13.14
N THR A 182 -0.12 -14.69 -14.45
CA THR A 182 0.83 -15.43 -15.29
C THR A 182 1.23 -14.56 -16.48
N ASN A 183 2.53 -14.38 -16.67
CA ASN A 183 3.13 -13.46 -17.66
C ASN A 183 2.58 -12.02 -17.59
N GLU A 184 2.34 -11.53 -16.37
CA GLU A 184 1.77 -10.20 -16.14
C GLU A 184 2.73 -9.27 -15.39
N GLU A 185 2.71 -7.99 -15.77
CA GLU A 185 3.34 -6.91 -15.01
C GLU A 185 2.34 -6.34 -14.01
N LYS A 186 2.75 -6.24 -12.74
CA LYS A 186 1.96 -5.64 -11.66
C LYS A 186 2.83 -4.73 -10.79
N TYR A 187 2.15 -3.96 -9.96
CA TYR A 187 2.76 -3.00 -9.07
C TYR A 187 2.29 -3.22 -7.64
N ILE A 188 3.19 -3.07 -6.68
CA ILE A 188 2.86 -2.91 -5.27
C ILE A 188 2.93 -1.42 -4.98
N GLY A 189 1.84 -0.83 -4.49
CA GLY A 189 1.88 0.53 -3.96
C GLY A 189 2.63 0.53 -2.63
N ILE A 190 3.56 1.46 -2.44
CA ILE A 190 4.30 1.60 -1.18
C ILE A 190 4.17 3.02 -0.63
N ARG A 191 4.26 3.14 0.69
CA ARG A 191 4.51 4.42 1.35
C ARG A 191 5.42 4.23 2.56
N MET A 192 6.21 5.24 2.86
CA MET A 192 7.11 5.24 4.01
C MET A 192 7.03 6.58 4.73
N LYS A 193 7.06 6.57 6.06
CA LYS A 193 7.04 7.81 6.85
C LYS A 193 8.47 8.35 7.00
N ILE A 194 8.79 9.41 6.27
CA ILE A 194 10.09 10.11 6.29
C ILE A 194 9.83 11.56 6.75
N ASP A 195 10.59 12.03 7.75
CA ASP A 195 10.45 13.38 8.31
C ASP A 195 8.99 13.77 8.65
N SER A 196 8.26 12.84 9.26
CA SER A 196 6.85 12.97 9.65
C SER A 196 5.82 13.04 8.52
N ARG A 197 6.23 12.92 7.25
CA ARG A 197 5.32 12.85 6.10
C ARG A 197 5.41 11.49 5.41
N PHE A 198 4.31 11.05 4.81
CA PHE A 198 4.35 9.87 3.95
C PHE A 198 4.94 10.25 2.60
N LYS A 199 5.96 9.49 2.19
CA LYS A 199 6.49 9.45 0.84
C LYS A 199 5.88 8.26 0.14
N TYR A 200 5.35 8.46 -1.05
CA TYR A 200 4.62 7.43 -1.79
C TYR A 200 5.46 6.91 -2.96
N GLY A 201 5.20 5.68 -3.35
CA GLY A 201 5.99 5.00 -4.35
C GLY A 201 5.34 3.74 -4.89
N TRP A 202 6.08 3.01 -5.71
CA TRP A 202 5.64 1.71 -6.21
C TRP A 202 6.84 0.78 -6.39
N ILE A 203 6.56 -0.52 -6.37
CA ILE A 203 7.49 -1.58 -6.74
C ILE A 203 6.91 -2.31 -7.94
N LYS A 204 7.68 -2.38 -9.03
CA LYS A 204 7.30 -3.07 -10.26
C LYS A 204 7.73 -4.52 -10.20
N MET A 205 6.80 -5.41 -10.52
CA MET A 205 7.03 -6.84 -10.55
C MET A 205 6.58 -7.44 -11.89
N TYR A 206 7.28 -8.49 -12.31
CA TYR A 206 6.86 -9.36 -13.38
C TYR A 206 6.56 -10.75 -12.82
N VAL A 207 5.32 -11.20 -13.00
CA VAL A 207 4.83 -12.48 -12.52
C VAL A 207 4.86 -13.45 -13.69
N ILE A 208 5.90 -14.27 -13.81
CA ILE A 208 5.97 -15.33 -14.82
C ILE A 208 4.95 -16.41 -14.45
N SER A 209 4.97 -16.84 -13.19
CA SER A 209 4.00 -17.73 -12.58
C SER A 209 3.94 -17.46 -11.06
N ARG A 210 3.05 -18.15 -10.34
CA ARG A 210 3.04 -18.09 -8.87
C ARG A 210 4.36 -18.55 -8.23
N GLU A 211 5.11 -19.43 -8.91
CA GLU A 211 6.38 -20.00 -8.45
C GLU A 211 7.59 -19.18 -8.92
N ASP A 212 7.39 -18.23 -9.83
CA ASP A 212 8.45 -17.40 -10.40
C ASP A 212 7.98 -15.94 -10.54
N MET A 213 8.27 -15.15 -9.50
CA MET A 213 8.02 -13.71 -9.45
C MET A 213 9.34 -12.96 -9.38
N GLN A 214 9.44 -11.88 -10.15
CA GLN A 214 10.65 -11.07 -10.26
C GLN A 214 10.34 -9.62 -9.90
N PHE A 215 11.15 -9.00 -9.06
CA PHE A 215 11.11 -7.56 -8.83
C PHE A 215 12.03 -6.89 -9.85
N LEU A 216 11.47 -5.94 -10.59
CA LEU A 216 12.16 -5.30 -11.71
C LEU A 216 12.73 -3.94 -11.33
N SER A 217 11.95 -3.13 -10.62
CA SER A 217 12.36 -1.79 -10.19
C SER A 217 11.46 -1.25 -9.09
N TYR A 218 11.85 -0.16 -8.46
CA TYR A 218 11.01 0.60 -7.54
C TYR A 218 11.23 2.10 -7.70
N ALA A 219 10.24 2.87 -7.27
CA ALA A 219 10.31 4.33 -7.17
C ALA A 219 9.70 4.79 -5.84
N LEU A 220 10.33 5.75 -5.15
CA LEU A 220 9.83 6.39 -3.94
C LEU A 220 10.03 7.91 -4.01
N GLU A 221 9.05 8.69 -3.58
CA GLU A 221 9.16 10.15 -3.49
C GLU A 221 10.35 10.59 -2.61
N LYS A 222 11.14 11.56 -3.11
CA LYS A 222 12.28 12.15 -2.38
C LYS A 222 11.83 13.06 -1.24
#